data_AF-A0A381SFW8-F1
#
_entry.id   AF-A0A381SFW8-F1
#
_cell.length_a   1.000
_cell.length_b   1.000
_cell.length_c   1.000
_cell.angle_alpha   90.00
_cell.angle_beta   90.00
_cell.angle_gamma   90.00
#
_symmetry.space_group_name_H-M   'P 1'
#
loop_
_entity.id
_entity.type
_entity.pdbx_description
1 polymer ?
#
loop_
_entity_poly.entity_id
_entity_poly.type
_entity_poly.pdbx_seq_one_letter_code
_entity_poly.pdbx_strand_id
1 'polypeptide(L)'
;MANWSEHHDLVYAFVCVSFLADGEVDEAEKEAMRGNVKFMLPSISDDEYNSIEAEVIDKFIELGGDSERMDQYGASLESVKGMFTSDEDRFKVIKNLAYIARADEFIHENEMAMVEEAAETLDMADKINLVKTDSTLFVDLKH
;
A
#
# COMPACT_ATOMS: atom_id res chain seq x y z
N MET A 1 -9.66 -10.68 -16.54
CA MET A 1 -9.12 -9.35 -16.24
C MET A 1 -8.07 -9.01 -17.29
N ALA A 2 -8.37 -8.13 -18.25
CA ALA A 2 -7.47 -7.84 -19.38
C ALA A 2 -6.74 -6.48 -19.28
N ASN A 3 -7.05 -5.66 -18.27
CA ASN A 3 -6.52 -4.29 -18.10
C ASN A 3 -5.70 -4.08 -16.81
N TRP A 4 -5.36 -5.14 -16.08
CA TRP A 4 -4.56 -5.01 -14.85
C TRP A 4 -3.18 -4.41 -15.16
N SER A 5 -2.81 -3.37 -14.44
CA SER A 5 -1.58 -2.60 -14.65
C SER A 5 -0.88 -2.34 -13.32
N GLU A 6 0.35 -1.84 -13.37
CA GLU A 6 1.12 -1.52 -12.16
C GLU A 6 0.44 -0.45 -11.28
N HIS A 7 -0.45 0.39 -11.85
CA HIS A 7 -1.30 1.30 -11.07
C HIS A 7 -2.31 0.54 -10.21
N HIS A 8 -2.86 -0.58 -10.74
CA HIS A 8 -3.72 -1.46 -9.96
C HIS A 8 -2.93 -2.13 -8.85
N ASP A 9 -1.69 -2.53 -9.11
CA ASP A 9 -0.82 -3.12 -8.10
C ASP A 9 -0.50 -2.13 -6.96
N LEU A 10 -0.28 -0.85 -7.29
CA LEU A 10 -0.10 0.19 -6.27
C LEU A 10 -1.35 0.37 -5.40
N VAL A 11 -2.52 0.46 -6.02
CA VAL A 11 -3.79 0.62 -5.30
C VAL A 11 -4.14 -0.65 -4.51
N TYR A 12 -3.85 -1.83 -5.05
CA TYR A 12 -4.04 -3.11 -4.36
C TYR A 12 -3.19 -3.21 -3.10
N ALA A 13 -1.93 -2.76 -3.14
CA ALA A 13 -1.07 -2.71 -1.97
C ALA A 13 -1.64 -1.80 -0.87
N PHE A 14 -2.26 -0.67 -1.25
CA PHE A 14 -2.91 0.25 -0.32
C PHE A 14 -4.18 -0.35 0.31
N VAL A 15 -5.04 -0.98 -0.50
CA VAL A 15 -6.25 -1.65 -0.03
C VAL A 15 -5.95 -2.79 0.93
N CYS A 16 -4.85 -3.53 0.70
CA CYS A 16 -4.49 -4.60 1.62
C CYS A 16 -4.08 -4.07 2.99
N VAL A 17 -3.32 -2.98 3.05
CA VAL A 17 -2.93 -2.38 4.34
C VAL A 17 -4.12 -1.83 5.09
N SER A 18 -5.09 -1.21 4.41
CA SER A 18 -6.32 -0.73 5.08
C SER A 18 -7.22 -1.91 5.50
N PHE A 19 -7.56 -2.81 4.57
CA PHE A 19 -8.60 -3.81 4.82
C PHE A 19 -8.12 -5.03 5.62
N LEU A 20 -6.90 -5.53 5.40
CA LEU A 20 -6.41 -6.74 6.11
C LEU A 20 -6.00 -6.46 7.56
N ALA A 21 -6.03 -5.19 7.98
CA ALA A 21 -5.80 -4.77 9.35
C ALA A 21 -6.93 -5.22 10.28
N ASP A 22 -8.16 -4.79 9.97
CA ASP A 22 -9.32 -4.93 10.84
C ASP A 22 -10.59 -5.45 10.14
N GLY A 23 -10.54 -5.62 8.81
CA GLY A 23 -11.65 -6.11 7.97
C GLY A 23 -12.62 -5.03 7.50
N GLU A 24 -12.34 -3.76 7.76
CA GLU A 24 -13.12 -2.61 7.30
C GLU A 24 -12.22 -1.60 6.57
N VAL A 25 -12.82 -0.62 5.90
CA VAL A 25 -12.09 0.54 5.38
C VAL A 25 -12.94 1.77 5.62
N ASP A 26 -12.46 2.67 6.46
CA ASP A 26 -13.14 3.90 6.81
C ASP A 26 -12.92 5.01 5.76
N GLU A 27 -13.59 6.16 5.94
CA GLU A 27 -13.46 7.27 5.00
C GLU A 27 -12.11 7.99 5.10
N ALA A 28 -11.45 7.99 6.27
CA ALA A 28 -10.13 8.59 6.44
C ALA A 28 -9.05 7.78 5.69
N GLU A 29 -9.14 6.45 5.74
CA GLU A 29 -8.30 5.53 4.99
C GLU A 29 -8.51 5.68 3.49
N LYS A 30 -9.76 5.76 3.01
CA LYS A 30 -10.04 6.03 1.58
C LYS A 30 -9.45 7.35 1.13
N GLU A 31 -9.61 8.41 1.93
CA GLU A 31 -9.01 9.71 1.62
C GLU A 31 -7.48 9.63 1.61
N ALA A 32 -6.87 8.90 2.55
CA ALA A 32 -5.43 8.67 2.62
C ALA A 32 -4.92 7.91 1.39
N MET A 33 -5.57 6.80 1.01
CA MET A 33 -5.25 6.03 -0.18
C MET A 33 -5.33 6.89 -1.44
N ARG A 34 -6.46 7.57 -1.65
CA ARG A 34 -6.67 8.44 -2.82
C ARG A 34 -5.64 9.58 -2.89
N GLY A 35 -5.35 10.22 -1.75
CA GLY A 35 -4.35 11.28 -1.66
C GLY A 35 -2.96 10.78 -2.05
N ASN A 36 -2.57 9.61 -1.55
CA ASN A 36 -1.29 8.97 -1.84
C ASN A 36 -1.17 8.55 -3.31
N VAL A 37 -2.23 7.99 -3.90
CA VAL A 37 -2.20 7.62 -5.32
C VAL A 37 -2.06 8.84 -6.21
N LYS A 38 -2.76 9.95 -5.93
CA LYS A 38 -2.59 11.20 -6.67
C LYS A 38 -1.19 11.80 -6.52
N PHE A 39 -0.56 11.63 -5.35
CA PHE A 39 0.80 12.10 -5.14
C PHE A 39 1.81 11.27 -5.95
N MET A 40 1.64 9.94 -5.99
CA MET A 40 2.52 9.03 -6.73
C MET A 40 2.27 9.06 -8.24
N LEU A 41 1.02 9.22 -8.66
CA LEU A 41 0.56 9.18 -10.04
C LEU A 41 -0.20 10.49 -10.38
N PRO A 42 0.49 11.65 -10.45
CA PRO A 42 -0.17 12.95 -10.60
C PRO A 42 -0.93 13.14 -11.93
N SER A 43 -0.71 12.27 -12.91
CA SER A 43 -1.41 12.28 -14.19
C SER A 43 -2.72 11.50 -14.20
N ILE A 44 -3.01 10.71 -13.15
CA ILE A 44 -4.24 9.92 -13.08
C ILE A 44 -5.44 10.84 -12.87
N SER A 45 -6.51 10.62 -13.64
CA SER A 45 -7.77 11.34 -13.44
C SER A 45 -8.57 10.73 -12.29
N ASP A 46 -9.54 11.49 -11.75
CA ASP A 46 -10.46 10.97 -10.73
C ASP A 46 -11.27 9.77 -11.24
N ASP A 47 -11.73 9.85 -12.49
CA ASP A 47 -12.49 8.76 -13.12
C ASP A 47 -11.63 7.50 -13.31
N GLU A 48 -10.36 7.67 -13.66
CA GLU A 48 -9.41 6.56 -13.80
C GLU A 48 -9.07 5.94 -12.45
N TYR A 49 -8.84 6.75 -11.41
CA TYR A 49 -8.66 6.24 -10.05
C TYR A 49 -9.86 5.43 -9.58
N ASN A 50 -11.08 5.95 -9.74
CA ASN A 50 -12.30 5.27 -9.31
C ASN A 50 -12.50 3.94 -10.06
N SER A 51 -12.12 3.88 -11.35
CA SER A 51 -12.16 2.64 -12.13
C SER A 51 -11.16 1.61 -11.59
N ILE A 52 -9.92 2.02 -11.34
CA ILE A 52 -8.87 1.15 -10.79
C ILE A 52 -9.27 0.64 -9.40
N GLU A 53 -9.75 1.53 -8.53
CA GLU A 53 -10.19 1.18 -7.18
C GLU A 53 -11.32 0.14 -7.21
N ALA A 54 -12.32 0.30 -8.09
CA ALA A 54 -13.39 -0.68 -8.25
C ALA A 54 -12.86 -2.04 -8.72
N GLU A 55 -11.97 -2.07 -9.72
CA GLU A 55 -11.37 -3.31 -10.22
C GLU A 55 -10.48 -4.00 -9.18
N VAL A 56 -9.78 -3.23 -8.34
CA VAL A 56 -8.98 -3.72 -7.22
C VAL A 56 -9.86 -4.34 -6.15
N ILE A 57 -10.96 -3.68 -5.77
CA ILE A 57 -11.91 -4.20 -4.78
C ILE A 57 -12.55 -5.50 -5.28
N ASP A 58 -12.96 -5.55 -6.56
CA ASP A 58 -13.52 -6.76 -7.16
C ASP A 58 -12.53 -7.93 -7.07
N LYS A 59 -11.25 -7.70 -7.43
CA LYS A 59 -10.21 -8.72 -7.30
C LYS A 59 -9.98 -9.15 -5.85
N PHE A 60 -9.94 -8.20 -4.92
CA PHE A 60 -9.75 -8.48 -3.50
C PHE A 60 -10.88 -9.34 -2.90
N ILE A 61 -12.12 -9.09 -3.34
CA ILE A 61 -13.29 -9.90 -3.00
C ILE A 61 -13.20 -11.29 -3.66
N GLU A 62 -12.83 -11.36 -4.94
CA GLU A 62 -12.70 -12.62 -5.69
C GLU A 62 -11.65 -13.58 -5.08
N LEU A 63 -10.53 -13.06 -4.58
CA LEU A 63 -9.49 -13.87 -3.95
C LEU A 63 -10.00 -14.56 -2.67
N GLY A 64 -10.88 -13.89 -1.92
CA GLY A 64 -11.69 -14.47 -0.83
C GLY A 64 -10.94 -14.91 0.44
N GLY A 65 -9.68 -15.31 0.34
CA GLY A 65 -8.84 -15.78 1.45
C GLY A 65 -7.63 -14.87 1.69
N ASP A 66 -7.23 -14.77 2.96
CA ASP A 66 -6.12 -13.90 3.37
C ASP A 66 -4.79 -14.36 2.76
N SER A 67 -4.59 -15.68 2.58
CA SER A 67 -3.38 -16.20 1.93
C SER A 67 -3.29 -15.74 0.48
N GLU A 68 -4.37 -15.87 -0.29
CA GLU A 68 -4.41 -15.47 -1.69
C GLU A 68 -4.29 -13.95 -1.85
N ARG A 69 -4.83 -13.19 -0.89
CA ARG A 69 -4.69 -11.73 -0.84
C ARG A 69 -3.26 -11.29 -0.55
N MET A 70 -2.59 -11.97 0.38
CA MET A 70 -1.18 -11.73 0.70
C MET A 70 -0.24 -12.16 -0.44
N ASP A 71 -0.52 -13.27 -1.12
CA ASP A 71 0.23 -13.67 -2.32
C ASP A 71 0.12 -12.60 -3.42
N GLN A 72 -1.09 -12.06 -3.63
CA GLN A 72 -1.29 -10.95 -4.56
C GLN A 72 -0.63 -9.66 -4.07
N TYR A 73 -0.62 -9.39 -2.75
CA TYR A 73 0.06 -8.24 -2.16
C TYR A 73 1.56 -8.25 -2.47
N GLY A 74 2.24 -9.37 -2.20
CA GLY A 74 3.66 -9.53 -2.52
C GLY A 74 3.95 -9.41 -4.03
N ALA A 75 3.09 -10.01 -4.88
CA ALA A 75 3.22 -9.87 -6.33
C ALA A 75 3.04 -8.40 -6.80
N SER A 76 2.09 -7.68 -6.19
CA SER A 76 1.87 -6.27 -6.47
C SER A 76 3.06 -5.41 -6.03
N LEU A 77 3.67 -5.68 -4.87
CA LEU A 77 4.89 -4.99 -4.43
C LEU A 77 6.07 -5.19 -5.38
N GLU A 78 6.28 -6.40 -5.90
CA GLU A 78 7.31 -6.67 -6.91
C GLU A 78 7.03 -5.92 -8.23
N SER A 79 5.76 -5.82 -8.65
CA SER A 79 5.40 -5.01 -9.82
C SER A 79 5.67 -3.52 -9.57
N VAL A 80 5.26 -3.01 -8.40
CA VAL A 80 5.47 -1.62 -7.99
C VAL A 80 6.96 -1.28 -7.88
N LYS A 81 7.79 -2.22 -7.43
CA LYS A 81 9.26 -2.10 -7.45
C LYS A 81 9.78 -1.81 -8.85
N GLY A 82 9.22 -2.47 -9.86
CA GLY A 82 9.55 -2.29 -11.28
C GLY A 82 9.19 -0.92 -11.84
N MET A 83 8.13 -0.28 -11.30
CA MET A 83 7.71 1.08 -11.68
C MET A 83 8.75 2.15 -11.30
N PHE A 84 9.48 1.93 -10.20
CA PHE A 84 10.32 2.95 -9.58
C PHE A 84 11.81 2.68 -9.76
N THR A 85 12.49 3.66 -10.35
CA THR A 85 13.92 3.59 -10.67
C THR A 85 14.84 4.14 -9.57
N SER A 86 14.27 4.77 -8.55
CA SER A 86 15.02 5.38 -7.45
C SER A 86 14.58 4.85 -6.08
N ASP A 87 15.53 4.79 -5.14
CA ASP A 87 15.24 4.49 -3.73
C ASP A 87 14.31 5.53 -3.10
N GLU A 88 14.34 6.78 -3.59
CA GLU A 88 13.47 7.85 -3.10
C GLU A 88 11.99 7.56 -3.42
N ASP A 89 11.69 7.05 -4.61
CA ASP A 89 10.33 6.74 -5.00
C ASP A 89 9.81 5.47 -4.29
N ARG A 90 10.68 4.48 -4.09
CA ARG A 90 10.37 3.29 -3.28
C ARG A 90 10.15 3.66 -1.82
N PHE A 91 10.95 4.58 -1.28
CA PHE A 91 10.73 5.16 0.05
C PHE A 91 9.36 5.83 0.17
N LYS A 92 8.92 6.60 -0.85
CA LYS A 92 7.59 7.22 -0.86
C LYS A 92 6.47 6.18 -0.76
N VAL A 93 6.60 5.03 -1.44
CA VAL A 93 5.61 3.93 -1.32
C VAL A 93 5.51 3.44 0.12
N ILE A 94 6.63 3.14 0.77
CA ILE A 94 6.64 2.63 2.15
C ILE A 94 6.08 3.67 3.11
N LYS A 95 6.44 4.94 2.91
CA LYS A 95 5.89 6.04 3.70
C LYS A 95 4.38 6.18 3.53
N ASN A 96 3.85 5.97 2.33
CA ASN A 96 2.42 6.01 2.06
C ASN A 96 1.69 4.83 2.71
N LEU A 97 2.25 3.62 2.66
CA LEU A 97 1.71 2.45 3.36
C LEU A 97 1.65 2.70 4.88
N ALA A 98 2.73 3.22 5.46
CA ALA A 98 2.76 3.59 6.87
C ALA A 98 1.81 4.73 7.23
N TYR A 99 1.51 5.64 6.29
CA TYR A 99 0.54 6.70 6.49
C TYR A 99 -0.90 6.17 6.49
N ILE A 100 -1.21 5.21 5.61
CA ILE A 100 -2.52 4.53 5.57
C ILE A 100 -2.73 3.75 6.87
N ALA A 101 -1.74 2.95 7.29
CA ALA A 101 -1.78 2.21 8.56
C ALA A 101 -1.85 3.10 9.83
N ARG A 102 -1.80 4.42 9.68
CA ARG A 102 -1.91 5.41 10.76
C ARG A 102 -3.21 6.20 10.71
N ALA A 103 -4.04 5.97 9.68
CA ALA A 103 -5.34 6.59 9.62
C ALA A 103 -6.21 6.12 10.80
N ASP A 104 -5.98 4.88 11.26
CA ASP A 104 -6.61 4.31 12.43
C ASP A 104 -6.04 4.81 13.76
N GLU A 105 -6.85 4.70 14.81
CA GLU A 105 -6.46 5.08 16.18
C GLU A 105 -5.31 4.19 16.73
N PHE A 106 -5.23 2.95 16.26
CA PHE A 106 -4.24 1.96 16.67
C PHE A 106 -3.67 1.20 15.48
N ILE A 107 -2.36 0.94 15.52
CA ILE A 107 -1.69 0.17 14.47
C ILE A 107 -1.63 -1.30 14.89
N HIS A 108 -2.32 -2.16 14.16
CA HIS A 108 -2.34 -3.59 14.33
C HIS A 108 -0.98 -4.24 14.02
N GLU A 109 -0.78 -5.48 14.49
CA GLU A 109 0.45 -6.24 14.20
C GLU A 109 0.54 -6.62 12.72
N ASN A 110 -0.60 -6.90 12.09
CA ASN A 110 -0.66 -7.27 10.67
C ASN A 110 -0.23 -6.10 9.77
N GLU A 111 -0.70 -4.88 10.01
CA GLU A 111 -0.30 -3.71 9.24
C GLU A 111 1.21 -3.45 9.32
N MET A 112 1.78 -3.61 10.51
CA MET A 112 3.22 -3.51 10.70
C MET A 112 3.96 -4.55 9.87
N ALA A 113 3.53 -5.81 9.92
CA ALA A 113 4.12 -6.89 9.15
C ALA A 113 4.04 -6.61 7.63
N MET A 114 2.93 -6.05 7.15
CA MET A 114 2.78 -5.66 5.75
C MET A 114 3.74 -4.53 5.36
N VAL A 115 3.90 -3.50 6.20
CA VAL A 115 4.85 -2.41 5.93
C VAL A 115 6.30 -2.92 5.96
N GLU A 116 6.62 -3.86 6.85
CA GLU A 116 7.92 -4.54 6.88
C GLU A 116 8.17 -5.35 5.60
N GLU A 117 7.18 -6.14 5.17
CA GLU A 117 7.24 -6.90 3.91
C GLU A 117 7.44 -5.98 2.69
N ALA A 118 6.76 -4.84 2.65
CA ALA A 118 6.98 -3.83 1.62
C ALA A 118 8.40 -3.27 1.63
N ALA A 119 8.96 -3.01 2.82
CA ALA A 119 10.32 -2.52 2.95
C ALA A 119 11.36 -3.55 2.47
N GLU A 120 11.13 -4.84 2.74
CA GLU A 120 11.98 -5.92 2.23
C GLU A 120 11.85 -6.05 0.71
N THR A 121 10.63 -6.15 0.19
CA THR A 121 10.35 -6.36 -1.24
C THR A 121 10.89 -5.20 -2.09
N LEU A 122 10.77 -3.96 -1.62
CA LEU A 122 11.24 -2.77 -2.33
C LEU A 122 12.75 -2.51 -2.20
N ASP A 123 13.52 -3.41 -1.58
CA ASP A 123 14.96 -3.25 -1.29
C ASP A 123 15.29 -2.00 -0.45
N MET A 124 14.48 -1.76 0.60
CA MET A 124 14.56 -0.58 1.45
C MET A 124 14.78 -0.90 2.94
N ALA A 125 14.62 -2.14 3.38
CA ALA A 125 14.71 -2.54 4.79
C ALA A 125 16.03 -2.10 5.48
N ASP A 126 17.15 -2.18 4.77
CA ASP A 126 18.46 -1.74 5.26
C ASP A 126 18.70 -0.23 5.09
N LYS A 127 17.85 0.45 4.33
CA LYS A 127 17.93 1.89 3.98
C LYS A 127 16.95 2.78 4.73
N ILE A 128 15.99 2.19 5.45
CA ILE A 128 15.00 2.95 6.24
C ILE A 128 15.07 2.58 7.73
N ASN A 129 14.72 3.53 8.57
CA ASN A 129 14.32 3.29 9.95
C ASN A 129 12.80 3.19 9.99
N LEU A 130 12.31 2.06 10.47
CA LEU A 130 10.89 1.83 10.75
C LEU A 130 10.73 1.77 12.26
N VAL A 131 9.98 2.71 12.84
CA VAL A 131 9.79 2.81 14.30
C VAL A 131 8.30 2.82 14.60
N LYS A 132 7.84 1.79 15.30
CA LYS A 132 6.46 1.69 15.82
C LYS A 132 6.38 2.22 17.26
N THR A 133 5.38 3.04 17.52
CA THR A 133 4.86 3.36 18.85
C THR A 133 3.43 2.82 18.95
N ASP A 134 2.82 2.95 20.13
CA ASP A 134 1.44 2.47 20.37
C ASP A 134 0.39 3.08 19.43
N SER A 135 0.65 4.25 18.85
CA SER A 135 -0.29 4.99 18.00
C SER A 135 0.37 5.57 16.74
N THR A 136 1.60 5.16 16.40
CA THR A 136 2.35 5.83 15.33
C THR A 136 3.40 4.94 14.68
N LEU A 137 3.46 4.97 13.34
CA LEU A 137 4.52 4.34 12.55
C LEU A 137 5.37 5.41 11.85
N PHE A 138 6.64 5.50 12.22
CA PHE A 138 7.59 6.43 11.62
C PHE A 138 8.47 5.70 10.61
N VAL A 139 8.61 6.31 9.44
CA VAL A 139 9.47 5.84 8.34
C VAL A 139 10.42 6.97 7.96
N ASP A 140 11.71 6.76 8.17
CA ASP A 140 12.77 7.71 7.82
C ASP A 140 13.89 7.04 7.02
N LEU A 141 14.55 7.77 6.12
CA LEU A 141 15.75 7.28 5.45
C LEU A 141 16.92 7.20 6.42
N LYS A 142 17.71 6.13 6.30
CA LYS A 142 19.03 6.03 6.93
C LYS A 142 20.01 6.86 6.09
N HIS A 143 20.74 7.74 6.77
CA HIS A 143 21.82 8.52 6.19
C HIS A 143 23.16 7.78 6.33
#